data_AF-A0A452XH68-F1
#
_entry.id   AF-A0A452XH68-F1
#
_cell.length_a   1.000
_cell.length_b   1.000
_cell.length_c   1.000
_cell.angle_alpha   90.00
_cell.angle_beta   90.00
_cell.angle_gamma   90.00
#
_symmetry.space_group_name_H-M   'P 1'
#
loop_
_entity.id
_entity.type
_entity.pdbx_description
1 polymer ?
#
loop_
_entity_poly.entity_id
_entity_poly.type
_entity_poly.pdbx_seq_one_letter_code
_entity_poly.pdbx_strand_id
1 'polypeptide(L)'
;GGYGTLEELLEVITWAQLGIHKKPVGLLNVDGFYDPLLSFIDVAVNEGFITQEARQIIISAPTAKELVKKLEDYVPEYEIGLVWEDQDQIPSNSLVPEPLETPAITSS
;
A
#
# COMPACT_ATOMS: atom_id res chain seq x y z
N GLY A 1 -16.61 15.46 8.87
CA GLY A 1 -16.47 14.70 10.13
C GLY A 1 -15.45 15.35 11.05
N GLY A 2 -15.16 14.74 12.20
CA GLY A 2 -14.11 15.17 13.13
C GLY A 2 -12.94 14.18 13.15
N TYR A 3 -12.12 14.21 14.22
CA TYR A 3 -10.95 13.34 14.34
C TYR A 3 -11.29 11.83 14.30
N GLY A 4 -12.35 11.40 14.99
CA GLY A 4 -12.76 9.98 14.97
C GLY A 4 -13.09 9.49 13.57
N THR A 5 -13.87 10.27 12.81
CA THR A 5 -14.20 9.94 11.41
C THR A 5 -12.95 9.85 10.52
N LEU A 6 -11.95 10.71 10.77
CA LEU A 6 -10.72 10.71 9.99
C LEU A 6 -9.85 9.49 10.31
N GLU A 7 -9.78 9.12 11.58
CA GLU A 7 -9.03 7.94 12.03
C GLU A 7 -9.65 6.65 11.47
N GLU A 8 -10.97 6.45 11.61
CA GLU A 8 -11.69 5.32 11.03
C GLU A 8 -11.52 5.26 9.50
N LEU A 9 -11.59 6.41 8.83
CA LEU A 9 -11.40 6.51 7.38
C LEU A 9 -10.00 6.02 6.97
N LEU A 10 -8.96 6.51 7.64
CA LEU A 10 -7.56 6.15 7.32
C LEU A 10 -7.26 4.69 7.65
N GLU A 11 -7.88 4.12 8.69
CA GLU A 11 -7.77 2.69 9.01
C GLU A 11 -8.32 1.83 7.87
N VAL A 12 -9.54 2.12 7.39
CA VAL A 12 -10.17 1.35 6.29
C VAL A 12 -9.40 1.54 4.97
N ILE A 13 -8.86 2.72 4.69
CA ILE A 13 -7.97 2.94 3.54
C ILE A 13 -6.72 2.06 3.66
N THR A 14 -6.13 1.98 4.85
CA THR A 14 -4.94 1.16 5.09
C THR A 14 -5.24 -0.33 4.91
N TRP A 15 -6.41 -0.82 5.34
CA TRP A 15 -6.82 -2.20 5.08
C TRP A 15 -7.02 -2.50 3.60
N ALA A 16 -7.59 -1.56 2.85
CA ALA A 16 -7.66 -1.66 1.38
C ALA A 16 -6.26 -1.70 0.75
N GLN A 17 -5.36 -0.84 1.23
CA GLN A 17 -3.97 -0.78 0.79
C GLN A 17 -3.17 -2.04 1.17
N LEU A 18 -3.51 -2.75 2.23
CA LEU A 18 -2.88 -4.02 2.60
C LEU A 18 -3.52 -5.23 1.89
N GLY A 19 -4.54 -5.00 1.05
CA GLY A 19 -5.27 -6.07 0.35
C GLY A 19 -6.21 -6.88 1.23
N ILE A 20 -6.49 -6.45 2.46
CA ILE A 20 -7.42 -7.12 3.40
C ILE A 20 -8.85 -7.10 2.84
N HIS A 21 -9.21 -6.04 2.10
CA HIS A 21 -10.42 -6.00 1.29
C HIS A 21 -10.20 -5.25 -0.02
N LYS A 22 -11.09 -5.50 -0.99
CA LYS A 22 -11.08 -4.86 -2.31
C LYS A 22 -12.21 -3.85 -2.54
N LYS A 23 -12.95 -3.50 -1.48
CA LYS A 23 -14.03 -2.50 -1.56
C LYS A 23 -13.45 -1.08 -1.64
N PRO A 24 -14.03 -0.18 -2.45
CA PRO A 24 -13.66 1.22 -2.47
C PRO A 24 -14.10 1.93 -1.19
N VAL A 25 -13.44 3.05 -0.87
CA VAL A 25 -13.78 3.91 0.26
C VAL A 25 -14.44 5.19 -0.26
N GLY A 26 -15.71 5.39 0.07
CA GLY A 26 -16.50 6.53 -0.40
C GLY A 26 -16.41 7.75 0.51
N LEU A 27 -16.17 8.91 -0.08
CA LEU A 27 -16.08 10.20 0.61
C LEU A 27 -17.13 11.18 0.07
N LEU A 28 -18.18 11.44 0.84
CA LEU A 28 -19.20 12.41 0.46
C LEU A 28 -18.68 13.83 0.72
N ASN A 29 -18.28 14.51 -0.34
CA ASN A 29 -17.59 15.81 -0.28
C ASN A 29 -18.55 16.99 -0.46
N VAL A 30 -19.42 17.20 0.53
CA VAL A 30 -20.39 18.31 0.52
C VAL A 30 -19.66 19.64 0.62
N ASP A 31 -19.97 20.56 -0.30
CA ASP A 31 -19.41 21.93 -0.36
C ASP A 31 -17.87 21.99 -0.29
N GLY A 32 -17.18 20.94 -0.76
CA GLY A 32 -15.71 20.87 -0.75
C GLY A 32 -15.08 20.68 0.64
N PHE A 33 -15.85 20.23 1.64
CA PHE A 33 -15.37 20.03 3.01
C PHE A 33 -14.07 19.20 3.11
N TYR A 34 -13.91 18.21 2.22
CA TYR A 34 -12.76 17.31 2.19
C TYR A 34 -11.70 17.66 1.14
N ASP A 35 -11.83 18.78 0.41
CA ASP A 35 -10.84 19.20 -0.58
C ASP A 35 -9.41 19.31 -0.01
N PRO A 36 -9.19 19.86 1.21
CA PRO A 36 -7.85 19.91 1.80
C PRO A 36 -7.26 18.52 2.07
N LEU A 37 -8.11 17.57 2.49
CA LEU A 37 -7.69 16.19 2.73
C LEU A 37 -7.30 15.50 1.42
N LEU A 38 -8.14 15.61 0.38
CA LEU A 38 -7.85 15.05 -0.93
C LEU A 38 -6.56 15.64 -1.53
N SER A 39 -6.35 16.94 -1.36
CA SER A 39 -5.15 17.64 -1.81
C SER A 39 -3.89 17.17 -1.07
N PHE A 40 -3.99 16.95 0.24
CA PHE A 40 -2.89 16.37 1.03
C PHE A 40 -2.52 14.97 0.54
N ILE A 41 -3.51 14.14 0.23
CA ILE A 41 -3.27 12.79 -0.30
C ILE A 41 -2.62 12.87 -1.68
N ASP A 42 -3.04 13.80 -2.55
CA ASP A 42 -2.41 14.02 -3.86
C ASP A 42 -0.93 14.43 -3.71
N VAL A 43 -0.60 15.27 -2.72
CA VAL A 43 0.81 15.59 -2.39
C VAL A 43 1.56 14.34 -1.94
N ALA A 44 0.98 13.53 -1.06
CA ALA A 44 1.62 12.29 -0.61
C ALA A 44 1.87 11.29 -1.75
N VAL A 45 1.00 11.28 -2.77
CA VAL A 45 1.23 10.52 -4.01
C VAL A 45 2.40 11.09 -4.81
N ASN A 46 2.42 12.41 -5.01
CA ASN A 46 3.50 13.07 -5.77
C ASN A 46 4.88 12.90 -5.13
N GLU A 47 4.94 12.88 -3.79
CA GLU A 47 6.16 12.64 -3.03
C GLU A 47 6.52 11.14 -2.88
N GLY A 48 5.68 10.24 -3.41
CA GLY A 48 5.95 8.80 -3.42
C GLY A 48 5.65 8.06 -2.11
N PHE A 49 4.96 8.69 -1.16
CA PHE A 49 4.50 8.02 0.06
C PHE A 49 3.28 7.13 -0.17
N ILE A 50 2.46 7.45 -1.18
CA ILE A 50 1.28 6.68 -1.59
C ILE A 50 1.43 6.36 -3.08
N THR A 51 1.14 5.12 -3.49
CA THR A 51 1.19 4.78 -4.93
C THR A 51 0.00 5.35 -5.69
N GLN A 52 0.13 5.49 -7.01
CA GLN A 52 -0.95 5.98 -7.86
C GLN A 52 -2.18 5.06 -7.82
N GLU A 53 -1.97 3.76 -7.62
CA GLU A 53 -2.99 2.74 -7.48
C GLU A 53 -3.71 2.86 -6.13
N ALA A 54 -2.96 3.00 -5.04
CA ALA A 54 -3.53 3.21 -3.71
C ALA A 54 -4.35 4.51 -3.63
N ARG A 55 -4.00 5.53 -4.43
CA ARG A 55 -4.81 6.76 -4.55
C ARG A 55 -6.23 6.51 -5.06
N GLN A 56 -6.45 5.45 -5.85
CA GLN A 56 -7.76 5.10 -6.40
C GLN A 56 -8.68 4.43 -5.38
N ILE A 57 -8.17 4.04 -4.20
CA ILE A 57 -8.99 3.47 -3.11
C ILE A 57 -10.09 4.46 -2.70
N ILE A 58 -9.79 5.76 -2.70
CA ILE A 58 -10.71 6.80 -2.25
C ILE A 58 -11.48 7.37 -3.44
N ILE A 59 -12.80 7.21 -3.39
CA ILE A 59 -13.74 7.78 -4.35
C ILE A 59 -14.49 8.92 -3.66
N SER A 60 -14.47 10.10 -4.26
CA SER A 60 -15.25 11.24 -3.77
C SER A 60 -16.31 11.72 -4.76
N ALA A 61 -17.38 12.27 -4.21
CA ALA A 61 -18.42 12.97 -4.97
C ALA A 61 -19.17 13.97 -4.07
N PRO A 62 -19.71 15.06 -4.64
CA PRO A 62 -20.46 16.06 -3.88
C PRO A 62 -21.86 15.61 -3.47
N THR A 63 -22.41 14.57 -4.10
CA THR A 63 -23.76 14.07 -3.81
C THR A 63 -23.77 12.58 -3.53
N ALA A 64 -24.69 12.13 -2.67
CA ALA A 64 -24.83 10.72 -2.33
C ALA A 64 -25.15 9.86 -3.56
N LYS A 65 -26.00 10.36 -4.46
CA LYS A 65 -26.37 9.65 -5.70
C LYS A 65 -25.16 9.40 -6.60
N GLU A 66 -24.34 10.41 -6.79
CA GLU A 66 -23.12 10.28 -7.59
C GLU A 66 -22.09 9.38 -6.90
N LEU A 67 -21.95 9.51 -5.58
CA LEU A 67 -21.03 8.67 -4.81
C LEU A 67 -21.38 7.19 -4.92
N VAL A 68 -22.64 6.83 -4.68
CA VAL A 68 -23.12 5.44 -4.78
C VAL A 68 -22.86 4.89 -6.18
N LYS A 69 -23.19 5.65 -7.23
CA LYS A 69 -22.91 5.24 -8.60
C LYS A 69 -21.42 4.94 -8.83
N LYS A 70 -20.52 5.83 -8.41
CA LYS A 70 -19.08 5.63 -8.55
C LYS A 70 -18.56 4.43 -7.74
N LEU A 71 -19.15 4.15 -6.58
CA LEU A 71 -18.82 2.98 -5.77
C LEU A 71 -19.28 1.67 -6.43
N GLU A 72 -20.44 1.67 -7.10
CA GLU A 72 -20.95 0.52 -7.86
C GLU A 72 -20.11 0.24 -9.13
N ASP A 73 -19.66 1.30 -9.79
CA ASP A 73 -18.83 1.23 -11.01
C ASP A 73 -17.36 0.87 -10.71
N TYR A 74 -16.96 0.80 -9.43
CA TYR A 74 -15.57 0.56 -9.04
C TYR A 74 -15.10 -0.85 -9.36
N VAL A 75 -13.98 -0.92 -10.09
CA VAL A 75 -13.22 -2.15 -10.32
C VAL A 75 -11.81 -1.94 -9.74
N PRO A 76 -11.37 -2.79 -8.79
CA PRO A 76 -10.01 -2.69 -8.26
C PRO A 76 -8.99 -3.10 -9.34
N GLU A 77 -8.21 -2.13 -9.83
CA GLU A 77 -7.20 -2.33 -10.89
C GLU A 77 -5.79 -2.62 -10.32
N TYR A 78 -5.69 -3.19 -9.12
CA TYR A 78 -4.40 -3.47 -8.48
C TYR A 78 -4.35 -4.86 -7.83
N GLU A 79 -3.22 -5.55 -7.99
CA GLU A 79 -2.85 -6.68 -7.13
C GLU A 79 -2.04 -6.14 -5.95
N ILE A 80 -2.69 -6.00 -4.79
CA ILE A 80 -1.95 -5.74 -3.56
C ILE A 80 -1.85 -7.05 -2.80
N GLY A 81 -0.66 -7.63 -2.85
CA GLY A 81 -0.18 -8.58 -1.86
C GLY A 81 0.83 -7.87 -0.97
N LEU A 82 0.91 -8.28 0.30
CA LEU A 82 2.12 -8.02 1.08
C LEU A 82 3.30 -8.57 0.26
N VAL A 83 4.15 -7.67 -0.24
CA VAL A 83 5.47 -8.07 -0.74
C VAL A 83 6.27 -8.45 0.51
N TRP A 84 6.06 -9.67 0.98
CA TRP A 84 7.17 -10.37 1.59
C TRP A 84 8.16 -10.52 0.45
N GLU A 85 9.33 -9.89 0.55
CA GLU A 85 10.44 -10.26 -0.31
C GLU A 85 10.53 -11.79 -0.24
N ASP A 86 10.33 -12.47 -1.37
CA ASP A 86 10.76 -13.83 -1.52
C ASP A 86 12.27 -13.80 -1.19
N GLN A 87 12.63 -14.20 0.03
CA GLN A 87 14.02 -14.38 0.45
C GLN A 87 14.68 -15.57 -0.27
N ASP A 88 14.20 -15.94 -1.46
CA ASP A 88 14.73 -17.03 -2.27
C ASP A 88 15.70 -16.53 -3.37
N GLN A 89 16.12 -15.26 -3.31
CA GLN A 89 17.16 -14.70 -4.19
C GLN A 89 18.37 -14.21 -3.38
N ILE A 90 18.80 -14.94 -2.35
CA ILE A 90 20.24 -14.94 -2.00
C ILE A 90 20.88 -15.93 -2.98
N PRO A 91 21.72 -15.51 -3.95
CA PRO A 91 22.49 -16.47 -4.71
C PRO A 91 23.30 -17.29 -3.71
N SER A 92 23.18 -18.62 -3.78
CA SER A 92 23.83 -19.63 -2.92
C SER A 92 25.36 -19.53 -2.85
N ASN A 93 25.97 -18.47 -3.37
CA ASN A 93 27.41 -18.32 -3.48
C ASN A 93 27.87 -16.91 -3.11
N SER A 94 27.77 -16.56 -1.83
CA SER A 94 28.62 -15.52 -1.25
C SER A 94 28.67 -15.68 0.27
N LEU A 95 29.88 -15.85 0.80
CA LEU A 95 30.26 -15.88 2.23
C LEU A 95 30.31 -17.23 2.95
N VAL A 96 30.77 -18.29 2.27
CA VAL A 96 31.53 -19.34 2.99
C VAL A 96 32.98 -19.25 2.51
N PRO A 97 33.93 -18.73 3.32
CA PRO A 97 35.34 -18.85 2.97
C PRO A 97 35.69 -20.35 2.93
N GLU A 98 36.40 -20.79 1.88
CA GLU A 98 36.88 -22.17 1.81
C GLU A 98 37.69 -22.52 3.07
N PRO A 99 37.56 -23.75 3.61
CA PRO A 99 38.38 -24.18 4.72
C PRO A 99 39.85 -24.12 4.30
N LEU A 100 40.67 -23.42 5.08
CA LEU A 100 42.13 -23.46 4.93
C LEU A 100 42.58 -24.93 4.98
N GLU A 101 43.18 -25.44 3.90
CA GLU A 101 43.83 -26.74 3.92
C GLU A 101 44.88 -26.76 5.03
N THR A 102 44.69 -27.63 6.02
CA THR A 102 45.71 -27.88 7.05
C THR A 102 46.82 -28.71 6.42
N PRO A 103 48.11 -28.30 6.53
CA PRO A 103 49.19 -29.07 5.96
C PRO A 103 49.29 -30.42 6.70
N ALA A 104 49.34 -31.50 5.92
CA ALA A 104 49.55 -32.84 6.42
C ALA A 104 50.87 -32.91 7.20
N ILE A 105 50.78 -33.13 8.51
CA ILE A 105 51.94 -33.52 9.32
C ILE A 105 52.30 -34.94 8.88
N THR A 106 53.33 -35.06 8.05
CA THR A 106 53.98 -36.35 7.81
C THR A 106 54.83 -36.66 9.04
N SER A 107 54.55 -37.79 9.67
CA SER A 107 55.35 -38.37 10.73
C SER A 107 56.37 -39.31 10.10
N SER A 108 57.64 -39.05 10.36
CA SER A 108 58.76 -39.99 10.18
C SER A 108 59.82 -39.70 11.22
#